data_AF-E0SR56-F1
#
_entry.id   AF-E0SR56-F1
#
_cell.length_a   1.000
_cell.length_b   1.000
_cell.length_c   1.000
_cell.angle_alpha   90.00
_cell.angle_beta   90.00
_cell.angle_gamma   90.00
#
_symmetry.space_group_name_H-M   'P 1'
#
loop_
_entity.id
_entity.type
_entity.pdbx_description
1 polymer ?
#
loop_
_entity_poly.entity_id
_entity_poly.type
_entity_poly.pdbx_seq_one_letter_code
_entity_poly.pdbx_strand_id
1 'polypeptide(L)'
;MYTVYSDTCMSVDEFKRKFEESINNFRLSIEKLIANVEDLINKGNIEEAYRLWRSESKNILEKMRESLNMLREEAKTLGITDEELKKYVDIFKESMRDISNRLEGLAKKIRDIDRRKGIVLSIDIDRMPIVISSTVESMVEGFRNIFDSIGRIIEDSMKSFEKFSMVVSARIRKNDLEIIDNLVASGIFRSRSEAIAYFIRKGIEASREWIEKALEQAKKIRELQESIRKELGDLDEE
;
A
#
# COMPACT_ATOMS: atom_id res chain seq x y z
N MET A 1 -23.80 27.62 6.13
CA MET A 1 -22.42 27.42 6.61
C MET A 1 -22.10 25.96 6.30
N TYR A 2 -21.52 25.70 5.12
CA TYR A 2 -21.23 24.34 4.66
C TYR A 2 -19.84 23.95 5.13
N THR A 3 -19.76 22.96 6.02
CA THR A 3 -18.52 22.27 6.36
C THR A 3 -18.18 21.31 5.22
N VAL A 4 -17.10 21.64 4.53
CA VAL A 4 -16.44 20.78 3.54
C VAL A 4 -15.72 19.67 4.32
N TYR A 5 -16.31 18.49 4.41
CA TYR A 5 -15.54 17.27 4.62
C TYR A 5 -15.08 16.78 3.25
N SER A 6 -13.87 17.18 2.85
CA SER A 6 -13.18 16.51 1.75
C SER A 6 -12.64 15.18 2.28
N ASP A 7 -13.48 14.14 2.29
CA ASP A 7 -13.01 12.76 2.35
C ASP A 7 -12.23 12.50 1.05
N THR A 8 -10.94 12.80 1.11
CA THR A 8 -10.03 12.63 -0.02
C THR A 8 -9.61 11.17 0.01
N CYS A 9 -10.42 10.32 -0.62
CA CYS A 9 -10.02 8.96 -0.93
C CYS A 9 -8.80 9.07 -1.87
N MET A 10 -7.63 8.65 -1.38
CA MET A 10 -6.38 8.74 -2.13
C MET A 10 -6.47 7.93 -3.40
N SER A 11 -6.06 8.50 -4.54
CA SER A 11 -6.00 7.74 -5.79
C SER A 11 -4.74 6.87 -5.83
N VAL A 12 -4.77 5.81 -6.64
CA VAL A 12 -3.59 4.97 -6.91
C VAL A 12 -2.43 5.81 -7.47
N ASP A 13 -2.73 6.82 -8.28
CA ASP A 13 -1.72 7.74 -8.83
C ASP A 13 -1.09 8.63 -7.74
N GLU A 14 -1.88 9.07 -6.77
CA GLU A 14 -1.38 9.86 -5.65
C GLU A 14 -0.48 9.03 -4.73
N PHE A 15 -0.87 7.77 -4.46
CA PHE A 15 -0.04 6.81 -3.74
C PHE A 15 1.28 6.57 -4.46
N LYS A 16 1.24 6.32 -5.78
CA LYS A 16 2.43 6.13 -6.61
C LYS A 16 3.40 7.30 -6.50
N ARG A 17 2.88 8.52 -6.65
CA ARG A 17 3.68 9.75 -6.56
C ARG A 17 4.37 9.86 -5.20
N LYS A 18 3.64 9.64 -4.09
CA LYS A 18 4.20 9.69 -2.74
C LYS A 18 5.25 8.60 -2.50
N PHE A 19 5.03 7.39 -3.02
CA PHE A 19 5.98 6.29 -2.92
C PHE A 19 7.29 6.61 -3.66
N GLU A 20 7.21 7.06 -4.90
CA GLU A 20 8.37 7.48 -5.69
C GLU A 20 9.12 8.66 -5.03
N GLU A 21 8.38 9.64 -4.51
CA GLU A 21 8.93 10.79 -3.78
C GLU A 21 9.67 10.34 -2.51
N SER A 22 9.11 9.39 -1.75
CA SER A 22 9.75 8.83 -0.56
C SER A 22 11.07 8.13 -0.88
N ILE A 23 11.10 7.29 -1.92
CA ILE A 23 12.32 6.62 -2.40
C ILE A 23 13.37 7.66 -2.82
N ASN A 24 12.97 8.66 -3.61
CA ASN A 24 13.92 9.66 -4.10
C ASN A 24 14.49 10.52 -2.96
N ASN A 25 13.68 10.93 -2.00
CA ASN A 25 14.11 11.67 -0.82
C ASN A 25 15.12 10.87 0.01
N PHE A 26 14.89 9.57 0.15
CA PHE A 26 15.80 8.67 0.83
C PHE A 26 17.13 8.54 0.09
N ARG A 27 17.10 8.37 -1.24
CA ARG A 27 18.30 8.34 -2.09
C ARG A 27 19.14 9.61 -1.96
N LEU A 28 18.51 10.79 -2.06
CA LEU A 28 19.19 12.09 -1.93
C LEU A 28 19.82 12.27 -0.54
N SER A 29 19.17 11.78 0.51
CA SER A 29 19.71 11.82 1.87
C SER A 29 20.98 10.98 2.02
N ILE A 30 21.00 9.79 1.40
CA ILE A 30 22.19 8.92 1.36
C ILE A 30 23.32 9.56 0.56
N GLU A 31 23.02 10.17 -0.59
CA GLU A 31 24.03 10.86 -1.40
C GLU A 31 24.67 12.03 -0.65
N LYS A 32 23.84 12.82 0.05
CA LYS A 32 24.32 13.89 0.91
C LYS A 32 25.19 13.37 2.06
N LEU A 33 24.80 12.25 2.68
CA LEU A 33 25.59 11.60 3.72
C LEU A 33 26.97 11.19 3.20
N ILE A 34 27.00 10.50 2.05
CA ILE A 34 28.25 10.04 1.43
C ILE A 34 29.17 11.24 1.17
N ALA A 35 28.67 12.29 0.54
CA ALA A 35 29.46 13.48 0.22
C ALA A 35 30.07 14.12 1.49
N ASN A 36 29.28 14.25 2.57
CA ASN A 36 29.76 14.84 3.81
C ASN A 36 30.82 13.96 4.52
N VAL A 37 30.63 12.64 4.51
CA VAL A 37 31.59 11.70 5.10
C VAL A 37 32.88 11.68 4.30
N GLU A 38 32.81 11.71 2.97
CA GLU A 38 33.98 11.79 2.09
C GLU A 38 34.77 13.09 2.29
N ASP A 39 34.09 14.23 2.46
CA ASP A 39 34.73 15.51 2.78
C ASP A 39 35.49 15.45 4.12
N LEU A 40 34.89 14.87 5.17
CA LEU A 40 35.56 14.68 6.47
C LEU A 40 36.77 13.74 6.38
N ILE A 41 36.64 12.66 5.60
CA ILE A 41 37.74 11.73 5.31
C ILE A 41 38.90 12.47 4.64
N ASN A 42 38.61 13.28 3.61
CA ASN A 42 39.62 14.03 2.86
C ASN A 42 40.33 15.07 3.74
N LYS A 43 39.61 15.66 4.69
CA LYS A 43 40.17 16.57 5.72
C LYS A 43 40.96 15.83 6.81
N GLY A 44 40.96 14.50 6.81
CA GLY A 44 41.66 13.67 7.78
C GLY A 44 40.89 13.41 9.09
N ASN A 45 39.64 13.88 9.20
CA ASN A 45 38.80 13.79 10.39
C ASN A 45 38.02 12.46 10.42
N ILE A 46 38.73 11.35 10.61
CA ILE A 46 38.16 9.99 10.50
C ILE A 46 37.14 9.68 11.59
N GLU A 47 37.39 10.13 12.82
CA GLU A 47 36.45 9.92 13.93
C GLU A 47 35.13 10.65 13.68
N GLU A 48 35.19 11.90 13.22
CA GLU A 48 34.00 12.69 12.89
C GLU A 48 33.26 12.10 11.69
N ALA A 49 34.00 11.62 10.67
CA ALA A 49 33.42 10.91 9.52
C ALA A 49 32.64 9.66 9.96
N TYR A 50 33.19 8.87 10.89
CA TYR A 50 32.52 7.69 11.45
C TYR A 50 31.30 8.06 12.29
N ARG A 51 31.42 9.08 13.17
CA ARG A 51 30.28 9.55 13.99
C ARG A 51 29.13 10.03 13.11
N LEU A 52 29.43 10.86 12.12
CA LEU A 52 28.45 11.36 11.15
C LEU A 52 27.80 10.22 10.38
N TRP A 53 28.60 9.30 9.85
CA TRP A 53 28.09 8.12 9.14
C TRP A 53 27.12 7.32 10.02
N ARG A 54 27.50 7.03 11.27
CA ARG A 54 26.69 6.25 12.20
C ARG A 54 25.37 6.95 12.55
N SER A 55 25.43 8.23 12.93
CA SER A 55 24.25 8.97 13.38
C SER A 55 23.28 9.24 12.23
N GLU A 56 23.79 9.70 11.08
CA GLU A 56 22.95 10.04 9.95
C GLU A 56 22.41 8.80 9.24
N SER A 57 23.16 7.70 9.12
CA SER A 57 22.62 6.44 8.58
C SER A 57 21.42 5.98 9.39
N LYS A 58 21.51 6.05 10.73
CA LYS A 58 20.39 5.70 11.61
C LYS A 58 19.19 6.61 11.39
N ASN A 59 19.41 7.94 11.39
CA ASN A 59 18.36 8.94 11.18
C ASN A 59 17.65 8.78 9.82
N ILE A 60 18.43 8.55 8.77
CA ILE A 60 17.94 8.34 7.41
C ILE A 60 17.06 7.08 7.34
N LEU A 61 17.53 5.97 7.91
CA LEU A 61 16.76 4.73 8.00
C LEU A 61 15.46 4.90 8.82
N GLU A 62 15.52 5.63 9.94
CA GLU A 62 14.35 5.89 10.78
C GLU A 62 13.26 6.68 10.03
N LYS A 63 13.63 7.76 9.34
CA LYS A 63 12.71 8.55 8.49
C LYS A 63 12.08 7.73 7.36
N MET A 64 12.86 6.81 6.79
CA MET A 64 12.33 5.91 5.78
C MET A 64 11.28 4.98 6.37
N ARG A 65 11.57 4.39 7.54
CA ARG A 65 10.60 3.53 8.25
C ARG A 65 9.29 4.27 8.52
N GLU A 66 9.37 5.51 8.96
CA GLU A 66 8.19 6.37 9.20
C GLU A 66 7.42 6.61 7.90
N SER A 67 8.11 6.95 6.81
CA SER A 67 7.49 7.14 5.51
C SER A 67 6.77 5.87 5.02
N LEU A 68 7.37 4.70 5.22
CA LEU A 68 6.77 3.42 4.87
C LEU A 68 5.57 3.08 5.74
N ASN A 69 5.61 3.43 7.03
CA ASN A 69 4.45 3.28 7.91
C ASN A 69 3.29 4.20 7.51
N MET A 70 3.56 5.42 7.03
CA MET A 70 2.50 6.28 6.49
C MET A 70 1.90 5.67 5.22
N LEU A 71 2.74 5.31 4.25
CA LEU A 71 2.31 4.66 3.01
C LEU A 71 1.56 3.36 3.27
N ARG A 72 1.93 2.61 4.32
CA ARG A 72 1.21 1.41 4.76
C ARG A 72 -0.24 1.70 5.09
N GLU A 73 -0.48 2.69 5.95
CA GLU A 73 -1.83 3.01 6.42
C GLU A 73 -2.68 3.55 5.28
N GLU A 74 -2.08 4.33 4.38
CA GLU A 74 -2.72 4.83 3.16
C GLU A 74 -3.08 3.69 2.20
N ALA A 75 -2.16 2.72 2.01
CA ALA A 75 -2.35 1.60 1.09
C ALA A 75 -3.49 0.64 1.48
N LYS A 76 -3.83 0.50 2.77
CA LYS A 76 -4.95 -0.35 3.21
C LYS A 76 -6.30 0.07 2.63
N THR A 77 -6.42 1.32 2.20
CA THR A 77 -7.66 1.90 1.68
C THR A 77 -7.77 1.84 0.16
N LEU A 78 -6.71 1.37 -0.53
CA LEU A 78 -6.60 1.37 -1.98
C LEU A 78 -7.06 0.03 -2.59
N GLY A 79 -7.67 0.11 -3.77
CA GLY A 79 -8.03 -1.06 -4.59
C GLY A 79 -6.98 -1.41 -5.66
N ILE A 80 -5.69 -1.47 -5.30
CA ILE A 80 -4.58 -1.76 -6.24
C ILE A 80 -4.55 -3.24 -6.58
N THR A 81 -4.37 -3.61 -7.85
CA THR A 81 -4.29 -5.03 -8.25
C THR A 81 -3.02 -5.73 -7.75
N ASP A 82 -3.06 -7.05 -7.54
CA ASP A 82 -1.91 -7.85 -7.08
C ASP A 82 -0.66 -7.70 -7.98
N GLU A 83 -0.89 -7.49 -9.28
CA GLU A 83 0.16 -7.34 -10.28
C GLU A 83 0.83 -5.95 -10.24
N GLU A 84 0.07 -4.91 -9.89
CA GLU A 84 0.61 -3.57 -9.62
C GLU A 84 1.32 -3.51 -8.27
N LEU A 85 0.75 -4.17 -7.25
CA LEU A 85 1.35 -4.31 -5.92
C LEU A 85 2.75 -4.93 -6.02
N LYS A 86 2.90 -6.01 -6.80
CA LYS A 86 4.18 -6.68 -7.01
C LYS A 86 5.25 -5.75 -7.61
N LYS A 87 4.88 -4.89 -8.56
CA LYS A 87 5.81 -3.90 -9.15
C LYS A 87 6.36 -2.95 -8.09
N TYR A 88 5.54 -2.48 -7.17
CA TYR A 88 6.00 -1.59 -6.09
C TYR A 88 6.91 -2.30 -5.10
N VAL A 89 6.61 -3.56 -4.76
CA VAL A 89 7.48 -4.38 -3.91
C VAL A 89 8.85 -4.59 -4.57
N ASP A 90 8.88 -4.84 -5.88
CA ASP A 90 10.12 -5.02 -6.62
C ASP A 90 10.94 -3.72 -6.70
N ILE A 91 10.31 -2.59 -7.04
CA ILE A 91 10.96 -1.26 -7.04
C ILE A 91 11.54 -0.95 -5.66
N PHE A 92 10.76 -1.19 -4.59
CA PHE A 92 11.21 -0.96 -3.23
C PHE A 92 12.43 -1.81 -2.89
N LYS A 93 12.37 -3.10 -3.20
CA LYS A 93 13.45 -4.06 -2.94
C LYS A 93 14.74 -3.68 -3.67
N GLU A 94 14.65 -3.28 -4.93
CA GLU A 94 15.81 -2.83 -5.71
C GLU A 94 16.42 -1.55 -5.12
N SER A 95 15.58 -0.57 -4.77
CA SER A 95 16.05 0.66 -4.12
C SER A 95 16.73 0.39 -2.79
N MET A 96 16.18 -0.49 -1.95
CA MET A 96 16.77 -0.84 -0.67
C MET A 96 18.11 -1.57 -0.83
N ARG A 97 18.23 -2.41 -1.85
CA ARG A 97 19.48 -3.09 -2.18
C ARG A 97 20.56 -2.09 -2.60
N ASP A 98 20.24 -1.14 -3.48
CA ASP A 98 21.17 -0.09 -3.89
C ASP A 98 21.67 0.71 -2.68
N ILE A 99 20.76 1.07 -1.77
CA ILE A 99 21.09 1.89 -0.61
C ILE A 99 21.94 1.12 0.40
N SER A 100 21.62 -0.16 0.65
CA SER A 100 22.47 -1.02 1.49
C SER A 100 23.88 -1.10 0.92
N ASN A 101 24.00 -1.36 -0.40
CA ASN A 101 25.31 -1.44 -1.05
C ASN A 101 26.12 -0.14 -0.91
N ARG A 102 25.47 1.03 -1.04
CA ARG A 102 26.11 2.33 -0.88
C ARG A 102 26.60 2.56 0.55
N LEU A 103 25.78 2.24 1.55
CA LEU A 103 26.13 2.38 2.96
C LEU A 103 27.26 1.42 3.37
N GLU A 104 27.22 0.17 2.90
CA GLU A 104 28.29 -0.81 3.10
C GLU A 104 29.59 -0.36 2.42
N GLY A 105 29.50 0.20 1.21
CA GLY A 105 30.65 0.77 0.49
C GLY A 105 31.32 1.90 1.26
N LEU A 106 30.51 2.77 1.90
CA LEU A 106 31.02 3.83 2.76
C LEU A 106 31.68 3.29 4.02
N ALA A 107 31.07 2.29 4.68
CA ALA A 107 31.66 1.61 5.84
C ALA A 107 33.03 1.00 5.50
N LYS A 108 33.15 0.35 4.33
CA LYS A 108 34.41 -0.23 3.85
C LYS A 108 35.47 0.84 3.63
N LYS A 109 35.12 1.99 3.03
CA LYS A 109 36.05 3.12 2.86
C LYS A 109 36.57 3.61 4.21
N ILE A 110 35.69 3.84 5.20
CA ILE A 110 36.07 4.27 6.55
C ILE A 110 37.02 3.24 7.19
N ARG A 111 36.68 1.95 7.12
CA ARG A 111 37.49 0.84 7.65
C ARG A 111 38.90 0.79 7.04
N ASP A 112 39.00 0.92 5.72
CA ASP A 112 40.29 0.84 5.02
C ASP A 112 41.24 1.99 5.38
N ILE A 113 40.69 3.14 5.78
CA ILE A 113 41.46 4.29 6.26
C ILE A 113 41.85 4.12 7.72
N ASP A 114 40.91 3.67 8.56
CA ASP A 114 41.13 3.36 9.98
C ASP A 114 42.30 2.37 10.16
N ARG A 115 42.30 1.27 9.38
CA ARG A 115 43.39 0.27 9.37
C ARG A 115 44.73 0.85 8.92
N ARG A 116 44.75 1.70 7.89
CA ARG A 116 45.98 2.34 7.39
C ARG A 116 46.58 3.32 8.39
N LYS A 117 45.74 4.00 9.17
CA LYS A 117 46.17 4.99 10.17
C LYS A 117 46.39 4.40 11.57
N GLY A 118 46.10 3.10 11.79
CA GLY A 118 46.28 2.43 13.08
C GLY A 118 45.32 2.93 14.17
N ILE A 119 44.13 3.40 13.78
CA ILE A 119 43.10 3.92 14.70
C ILE A 119 42.25 2.73 15.25
N VAL A 120 41.74 2.83 16.49
CA VAL A 120 41.09 1.72 17.24
C VAL A 120 39.56 1.66 17.00
N LEU A 121 39.01 2.34 15.99
CA LEU A 121 37.56 2.37 15.73
C LEU A 121 37.04 1.08 15.09
N SER A 122 37.93 0.16 14.71
CA SER A 122 37.66 -1.03 13.90
C SER A 122 36.51 -1.92 14.41
N ILE A 123 36.40 -2.14 15.72
CA ILE A 123 35.34 -3.01 16.30
C ILE A 123 33.94 -2.42 16.08
N ASP A 124 33.84 -1.11 16.18
CA ASP A 124 32.59 -0.36 16.12
C ASP A 124 32.16 -0.17 14.65
N ILE A 125 33.13 0.04 13.75
CA ILE A 125 32.96 0.06 12.29
C ILE A 125 32.48 -1.28 11.74
N ASP A 126 32.86 -2.41 12.35
CA ASP A 126 32.50 -3.75 11.86
C ASP A 126 31.07 -4.17 12.21
N ARG A 127 30.47 -3.60 13.27
CA ARG A 127 29.09 -3.91 13.69
C ARG A 127 28.03 -3.13 12.91
N MET A 128 28.34 -1.91 12.51
CA MET A 128 27.36 -1.02 11.88
C MET A 128 26.80 -1.52 10.54
N PRO A 129 27.58 -2.13 9.64
CA PRO A 129 27.04 -2.74 8.42
C PRO A 129 25.98 -3.79 8.74
N ILE A 130 26.20 -4.64 9.76
CA ILE A 130 25.26 -5.69 10.17
C ILE A 130 23.93 -5.07 10.64
N VAL A 131 24.00 -3.98 11.42
CA VAL A 131 22.81 -3.25 11.89
C VAL A 131 22.06 -2.60 10.72
N ILE A 132 22.79 -2.03 9.75
CA ILE A 132 22.18 -1.43 8.56
C ILE A 132 21.48 -2.50 7.72
N SER A 133 22.18 -3.57 7.34
CA SER A 133 21.62 -4.62 6.48
C SER A 133 20.40 -5.27 7.12
N SER A 134 20.43 -5.60 8.42
CA SER A 134 19.27 -6.16 9.13
C SER A 134 18.09 -5.18 9.24
N THR A 135 18.35 -3.89 9.40
CA THR A 135 17.30 -2.85 9.41
C THR A 135 16.66 -2.72 8.02
N VAL A 136 17.47 -2.70 6.97
CA VAL A 136 17.03 -2.65 5.57
C VAL A 136 16.19 -3.87 5.21
N GLU A 137 16.65 -5.07 5.57
CA GLU A 137 15.91 -6.32 5.36
C GLU A 137 14.55 -6.29 6.06
N SER A 138 14.52 -5.82 7.31
CA SER A 138 13.28 -5.68 8.07
C SER A 138 12.29 -4.70 7.42
N MET A 139 12.79 -3.64 6.76
CA MET A 139 11.93 -2.71 6.01
C MET A 139 11.38 -3.35 4.75
N VAL A 140 12.20 -4.11 4.00
CA VAL A 140 11.74 -4.86 2.81
C VAL A 140 10.68 -5.88 3.18
N GLU A 141 10.91 -6.60 4.28
CA GLU A 141 9.95 -7.58 4.79
C GLU A 141 8.66 -6.91 5.29
N GLY A 142 8.79 -5.81 6.02
CA GLY A 142 7.65 -5.01 6.46
C GLY A 142 6.82 -4.51 5.27
N PHE A 143 7.48 -3.99 4.25
CA PHE A 143 6.84 -3.52 3.02
C PHE A 143 6.13 -4.66 2.26
N ARG A 144 6.78 -5.82 2.10
CA ARG A 144 6.15 -6.99 1.47
C ARG A 144 4.91 -7.45 2.20
N ASN A 145 4.97 -7.60 3.53
CA ASN A 145 3.85 -8.07 4.33
C ASN A 145 2.61 -7.18 4.24
N ILE A 146 2.79 -5.87 4.04
CA ILE A 146 1.70 -4.93 3.82
C ILE A 146 1.01 -5.24 2.49
N PHE A 147 1.79 -5.38 1.42
CA PHE A 147 1.29 -5.64 0.08
C PHE A 147 0.65 -7.03 -0.03
N ASP A 148 1.22 -8.05 0.62
CA ASP A 148 0.62 -9.39 0.72
C ASP A 148 -0.71 -9.39 1.50
N SER A 149 -0.90 -8.46 2.42
CA SER A 149 -2.17 -8.31 3.15
C SER A 149 -3.24 -7.65 2.27
N ILE A 150 -2.86 -6.69 1.43
CA ILE A 150 -3.75 -6.04 0.45
C ILE A 150 -4.14 -7.06 -0.64
N GLY A 151 -3.17 -7.80 -1.18
CA GLY A 151 -3.39 -8.87 -2.16
C GLY A 151 -4.37 -9.93 -1.65
N ARG A 152 -4.24 -10.35 -0.38
CA ARG A 152 -5.19 -11.29 0.26
C ARG A 152 -6.59 -10.71 0.44
N ILE A 153 -6.74 -9.43 0.81
CA ILE A 153 -8.07 -8.79 0.91
C ILE A 153 -8.76 -8.77 -0.46
N ILE A 154 -8.00 -8.57 -1.53
CA ILE A 154 -8.50 -8.63 -2.90
C ILE A 154 -8.83 -10.06 -3.30
N GLU A 155 -7.95 -11.02 -3.01
CA GLU A 155 -8.15 -12.43 -3.32
C GLU A 155 -9.32 -13.03 -2.54
N ASP A 156 -9.51 -12.68 -1.27
CA ASP A 156 -10.64 -13.11 -0.44
C ASP A 156 -11.96 -12.42 -0.88
N SER A 157 -11.87 -11.18 -1.34
CA SER A 157 -12.99 -10.50 -2.01
C SER A 157 -13.36 -11.18 -3.32
N MET A 158 -12.38 -11.68 -4.09
CA MET A 158 -12.58 -12.45 -5.34
C MET A 158 -13.02 -13.89 -5.09
N LYS A 159 -12.50 -14.60 -4.08
CA LYS A 159 -12.98 -15.93 -3.68
C LYS A 159 -14.39 -15.89 -3.12
N SER A 160 -14.79 -14.77 -2.51
CA SER A 160 -16.19 -14.53 -2.15
C SER A 160 -17.10 -14.34 -3.37
N PHE A 161 -16.56 -13.91 -4.52
CA PHE A 161 -17.28 -13.92 -5.80
C PHE A 161 -17.40 -15.34 -6.39
N GLU A 162 -16.36 -16.17 -6.30
CA GLU A 162 -16.41 -17.55 -6.80
C GLU A 162 -17.33 -18.46 -5.96
N LYS A 163 -17.38 -18.28 -4.64
CA LYS A 163 -18.21 -19.14 -3.77
C LYS A 163 -19.72 -18.85 -3.80
N PHE A 164 -20.15 -17.72 -4.37
CA PHE A 164 -21.57 -17.36 -4.53
C PHE A 164 -21.90 -16.84 -5.94
N SER A 165 -21.26 -17.37 -6.98
CA SER A 165 -21.57 -16.96 -8.36
C SER A 165 -22.94 -17.50 -8.79
N MET A 166 -23.98 -16.67 -8.70
CA MET A 166 -25.23 -16.89 -9.42
C MET A 166 -25.12 -16.23 -10.81
N VAL A 167 -25.35 -16.99 -11.87
CA VAL A 167 -25.40 -16.47 -13.24
C VAL A 167 -26.71 -15.70 -13.41
N VAL A 168 -26.63 -14.39 -13.55
CA VAL A 168 -27.79 -13.51 -13.76
C VAL A 168 -27.73 -12.95 -15.18
N SER A 169 -28.78 -13.19 -15.97
CA SER A 169 -28.95 -12.58 -17.29
C SER A 169 -29.58 -11.19 -17.14
N ALA A 170 -28.88 -10.14 -17.57
CA ALA A 170 -29.36 -8.77 -17.51
C ALA A 170 -29.34 -8.10 -18.90
N ARG A 171 -30.35 -7.27 -19.20
CA ARG A 171 -30.41 -6.50 -20.45
C ARG A 171 -29.73 -5.15 -20.25
N ILE A 172 -28.61 -4.94 -20.93
CA ILE A 172 -27.79 -3.72 -20.84
C ILE A 172 -27.97 -2.91 -22.14
N ARG A 173 -27.99 -1.57 -22.03
CA ARG A 173 -28.04 -0.70 -23.22
C ARG A 173 -26.73 -0.78 -23.99
N LYS A 174 -26.80 -0.64 -25.31
CA LYS A 174 -25.63 -0.79 -26.20
C LYS A 174 -24.47 0.15 -25.83
N ASN A 175 -24.77 1.41 -25.52
CA ASN A 175 -23.74 2.39 -25.16
C ASN A 175 -23.02 2.02 -23.85
N ASP A 176 -23.75 1.52 -22.85
CA ASP A 176 -23.17 1.09 -21.58
C ASP A 176 -22.31 -0.16 -21.77
N LEU A 177 -22.76 -1.06 -22.65
CA LEU A 177 -21.98 -2.25 -23.04
C LEU A 177 -20.69 -1.87 -23.77
N GLU A 178 -20.71 -0.88 -24.64
CA GLU A 178 -19.50 -0.37 -25.32
C GLU A 178 -18.49 0.22 -24.33
N ILE A 179 -18.96 0.92 -23.29
CA ILE A 179 -18.08 1.41 -22.20
C ILE A 179 -17.43 0.22 -21.48
N ILE A 180 -18.23 -0.79 -21.11
CA ILE A 180 -17.74 -2.01 -20.46
C ILE A 180 -16.70 -2.71 -21.36
N ASP A 181 -16.98 -2.81 -22.66
CA ASP A 181 -16.10 -3.44 -23.63
C ASP A 181 -14.77 -2.70 -23.76
N ASN A 182 -14.79 -1.37 -23.77
CA ASN A 182 -13.58 -0.56 -23.80
C ASN A 182 -12.74 -0.72 -22.52
N LEU A 183 -13.39 -0.85 -21.36
CA LEU A 183 -12.69 -1.08 -20.08
C LEU A 183 -12.08 -2.50 -20.01
N VAL A 184 -12.72 -3.48 -20.64
CA VAL A 184 -12.13 -4.82 -20.77
C VAL A 184 -10.99 -4.82 -21.79
N ALA A 185 -11.18 -4.17 -22.94
CA ALA A 185 -10.19 -4.08 -24.00
C ALA A 185 -8.94 -3.30 -23.57
N SER A 186 -9.07 -2.33 -22.67
CA SER A 186 -7.94 -1.60 -22.08
C SER A 186 -7.25 -2.35 -20.94
N GLY A 187 -7.74 -3.54 -20.58
CA GLY A 187 -7.17 -4.38 -19.53
C GLY A 187 -7.49 -3.94 -18.10
N ILE A 188 -8.42 -2.98 -17.92
CA ILE A 188 -8.88 -2.53 -16.60
C ILE A 188 -9.71 -3.63 -15.92
N PHE A 189 -10.42 -4.43 -16.71
CA PHE A 189 -11.12 -5.64 -16.24
C PHE A 189 -10.75 -6.84 -17.11
N ARG A 190 -10.64 -8.04 -16.53
CA ARG A 190 -10.30 -9.29 -17.23
C ARG A 190 -11.47 -9.85 -18.03
N SER A 191 -12.72 -9.50 -17.67
CA SER A 191 -13.91 -9.90 -18.40
C SER A 191 -15.07 -8.91 -18.25
N ARG A 192 -16.04 -8.96 -19.17
CA ARG A 192 -17.28 -8.16 -19.10
C ARG A 192 -18.06 -8.42 -17.82
N SER A 193 -18.10 -9.69 -17.39
CA SER A 193 -18.79 -10.11 -16.16
C SER A 193 -18.15 -9.51 -14.91
N GLU A 194 -16.81 -9.41 -14.89
CA GLU A 194 -16.07 -8.77 -13.80
C GLU A 194 -16.33 -7.26 -13.75
N ALA A 195 -16.28 -6.58 -14.90
CA ALA A 195 -16.60 -5.16 -15.01
C ALA A 195 -18.03 -4.88 -14.52
N ILE A 196 -19.01 -5.70 -14.94
CA ILE A 196 -20.41 -5.57 -14.52
C ILE A 196 -20.55 -5.79 -13.02
N ALA A 197 -19.93 -6.83 -12.46
CA ALA A 197 -19.98 -7.11 -11.03
C ALA A 197 -19.39 -5.97 -10.19
N TYR A 198 -18.29 -5.37 -10.68
CA TYR A 198 -17.67 -4.20 -10.06
C TYR A 198 -18.64 -2.99 -10.04
N PHE A 199 -19.23 -2.66 -11.18
CA PHE A 199 -20.17 -1.53 -11.27
C PHE A 199 -21.45 -1.76 -10.46
N ILE A 200 -21.96 -2.99 -10.39
CA ILE A 200 -23.10 -3.32 -9.54
C ILE A 200 -22.76 -3.07 -8.07
N ARG A 201 -21.59 -3.52 -7.60
CA ARG A 201 -21.17 -3.29 -6.21
C ARG A 201 -21.02 -1.80 -5.92
N LYS A 202 -20.32 -1.06 -6.78
CA LYS A 202 -20.15 0.39 -6.62
C LYS A 202 -21.47 1.14 -6.69
N GLY A 203 -22.39 0.70 -7.54
CA GLY A 203 -23.76 1.19 -7.59
C GLY A 203 -24.51 0.97 -6.28
N ILE A 204 -24.43 -0.24 -5.69
CA ILE A 204 -25.05 -0.58 -4.41
C ILE A 204 -24.41 0.21 -3.26
N GLU A 205 -23.08 0.35 -3.23
CA GLU A 205 -22.35 1.10 -2.20
C GLU A 205 -22.72 2.59 -2.23
N ALA A 206 -22.72 3.22 -3.40
CA ALA A 206 -23.14 4.61 -3.58
C ALA A 206 -24.63 4.82 -3.22
N SER A 207 -25.39 3.73 -3.22
CA SER A 207 -26.82 3.68 -3.01
C SER A 207 -27.23 3.15 -1.64
N ARG A 208 -26.27 2.84 -0.76
CA ARG A 208 -26.50 2.03 0.44
C ARG A 208 -27.59 2.61 1.34
N GLU A 209 -27.55 3.92 1.58
CA GLU A 209 -28.49 4.57 2.50
C GLU A 209 -29.96 4.50 2.01
N TRP A 210 -30.20 4.68 0.71
CA TRP A 210 -31.56 4.59 0.17
C TRP A 210 -32.02 3.14 0.01
N ILE A 211 -31.11 2.22 -0.34
CA ILE A 211 -31.40 0.78 -0.42
C ILE A 211 -31.79 0.25 0.95
N GLU A 212 -31.06 0.60 2.01
CA GLU A 212 -31.38 0.18 3.38
C GLU A 212 -32.74 0.70 3.83
N LYS A 213 -33.04 1.98 3.59
CA LYS A 213 -34.37 2.57 3.85
C LYS A 213 -35.47 1.84 3.06
N ALA A 214 -35.24 1.52 1.78
CA ALA A 214 -36.20 0.79 0.96
C ALA A 214 -36.42 -0.65 1.45
N LEU A 215 -35.36 -1.35 1.86
CA LEU A 215 -35.43 -2.70 2.43
C LEU A 215 -36.17 -2.72 3.76
N GLU A 216 -35.95 -1.72 4.62
CA GLU A 216 -36.65 -1.59 5.89
C GLU A 216 -38.16 -1.37 5.67
N GLN A 217 -38.54 -0.51 4.72
CA GLN A 217 -39.93 -0.31 4.35
C GLN A 217 -40.55 -1.58 3.73
N ALA A 218 -39.81 -2.27 2.86
CA ALA A 218 -40.26 -3.54 2.28
C ALA A 218 -40.43 -4.65 3.33
N LYS A 219 -39.63 -4.63 4.41
CA LYS A 219 -39.77 -5.53 5.55
C LYS A 219 -41.03 -5.22 6.34
N LYS A 220 -41.29 -3.94 6.63
CA LYS A 220 -42.54 -3.49 7.29
C LYS A 220 -43.77 -3.88 6.49
N ILE A 221 -43.73 -3.75 5.17
CA ILE A 221 -44.82 -4.20 4.28
C ILE A 221 -45.04 -5.72 4.40
N ARG A 222 -43.97 -6.52 4.45
CA ARG A 222 -44.07 -7.97 4.63
C ARG A 222 -44.64 -8.34 6.00
N GLU A 223 -44.17 -7.71 7.06
CA GLU A 223 -44.66 -7.93 8.43
C GLU A 223 -46.13 -7.55 8.56
N LEU A 224 -46.56 -6.45 7.92
CA LEU A 224 -47.97 -6.06 7.81
C LEU A 224 -48.81 -7.04 6.98
N GLN A 225 -48.29 -7.53 5.85
CA GLN A 225 -48.97 -8.57 5.05
C GLN A 225 -49.13 -9.87 5.83
N GLU A 226 -48.16 -10.21 6.67
CA GLU A 226 -48.15 -11.41 7.49
C GLU A 226 -49.05 -11.27 8.73
N SER A 227 -49.14 -10.08 9.32
CA SER A 227 -50.10 -9.77 10.40
C SER A 227 -51.54 -9.79 9.89
N ILE A 228 -51.80 -9.18 8.72
CA ILE A 228 -53.10 -9.23 8.06
C ILE A 228 -53.48 -10.68 7.72
N ARG A 229 -52.52 -11.50 7.26
CA ARG A 229 -52.75 -12.91 6.96
C ARG A 229 -53.04 -13.75 8.21
N LYS A 230 -52.44 -13.42 9.36
CA LYS A 230 -52.74 -14.06 10.64
C LYS A 230 -54.12 -13.65 11.16
N GLU A 231 -54.45 -12.37 11.15
CA GLU A 231 -55.76 -11.87 11.60
C GLU A 231 -56.91 -12.35 10.70
N LEU A 232 -56.68 -12.52 9.40
CA LEU A 232 -57.66 -13.11 8.47
C LEU A 232 -57.66 -14.63 8.48
N GLY A 233 -56.55 -15.28 8.84
CA GLY A 233 -56.46 -16.74 8.98
C GLY A 233 -57.15 -17.27 10.23
N ASP A 234 -57.26 -16.45 11.27
CA ASP A 234 -58.04 -16.74 12.49
C ASP A 234 -59.56 -16.53 12.29
N LEU A 235 -60.02 -16.02 11.14
CA LEU A 235 -61.45 -15.85 10.82
C LEU A 235 -62.06 -17.05 10.08
N ASP A 236 -61.25 -18.04 9.70
CA ASP A 236 -61.72 -19.29 9.07
C ASP A 236 -61.83 -20.46 10.06
N GLU A 237 -61.57 -20.24 11.37
CA GLU A 237 -61.69 -21.23 12.47
C GLU A 237 -62.77 -20.88 13.52
N GLU A 238 -63.79 -20.09 13.17
CA GLU A 238 -65.08 -20.02 13.90
C GLU A 238 -66.25 -20.53 13.02
#